data_AF-A0A2M7KHC3-F1
#
_entry.id   AF-A0A2M7KHC3-F1
#
_cell.length_a   1.000
_cell.length_b   1.000
_cell.length_c   1.000
_cell.angle_alpha   90.00
_cell.angle_beta   90.00
_cell.angle_gamma   90.00
#
_symmetry.space_group_name_H-M   'P 1'
#
loop_
_entity.id
_entity.type
_entity.pdbx_description
1 polymer ?
#
loop_
_entity_poly.entity_id
_entity_poly.type
_entity_poly.pdbx_seq_one_letter_code
_entity_poly.pdbx_strand_id
1 'polypeptide(L)'
;MQTPRDDFDTAWKEMVQRYFRDFVAFFFPAVHRDIDWQRGVEFLDKELQQAVRVAGRGRRTVDVLAKVWTQAGEETWVLVHVEVQSQVDKGFAQRMYVCNSVLSARHKRAIASFGILGDTNRNWRPCSYSHERWGCRASLVFPVVKLLDFEDCWAKLERSANPFAVVVAAHLRSQTTRRHPETRLQ
;
A
#
# COMPACT_ATOMS: atom_id res chain seq x y z
N MET A 1 -21.16 16.58 0.94
CA MET A 1 -19.96 17.42 0.70
C MET A 1 -18.75 16.57 1.03
N GLN A 2 -17.98 16.14 0.02
CA GLN A 2 -16.68 15.52 0.25
C GLN A 2 -15.74 16.57 0.84
N THR A 3 -15.00 16.21 1.90
CA THR A 3 -13.96 17.11 2.42
C THR A 3 -12.71 16.96 1.56
N PRO A 4 -11.81 17.97 1.49
CA PRO A 4 -10.54 17.89 0.74
C PRO A 4 -9.67 16.67 1.11
N ARG A 5 -9.98 16.06 2.26
CA ARG A 5 -9.41 14.84 2.80
C ARG A 5 -9.89 13.56 2.10
N ASP A 6 -11.17 13.47 1.80
CA ASP A 6 -11.75 12.32 1.09
C ASP A 6 -11.28 12.31 -0.37
N ASP A 7 -11.05 13.49 -0.94
CA ASP A 7 -10.55 13.66 -2.31
C ASP A 7 -9.13 13.10 -2.47
N PHE A 8 -8.25 13.26 -1.47
CA PHE A 8 -6.86 12.80 -1.56
C PHE A 8 -6.74 11.27 -1.45
N ASP A 9 -7.45 10.65 -0.50
CA ASP A 9 -7.48 9.19 -0.37
C ASP A 9 -8.14 8.56 -1.62
N THR A 10 -9.19 9.19 -2.16
CA THR A 10 -9.85 8.76 -3.40
C THR A 10 -8.91 8.88 -4.60
N ALA A 11 -8.21 10.00 -4.76
CA ALA A 11 -7.25 10.20 -5.83
C ALA A 11 -6.12 9.17 -5.78
N TRP A 12 -5.57 8.87 -4.60
CA TRP A 12 -4.55 7.83 -4.47
C TRP A 12 -5.07 6.46 -4.86
N LYS A 13 -6.30 6.11 -4.45
CA LYS A 13 -6.93 4.84 -4.83
C LYS A 13 -7.11 4.74 -6.34
N GLU A 14 -7.65 5.78 -6.97
CA GLU A 14 -7.84 5.85 -8.42
C GLU A 14 -6.50 5.75 -9.16
N MET A 15 -5.45 6.42 -8.68
CA MET A 15 -4.11 6.31 -9.28
C MET A 15 -3.55 4.89 -9.19
N VAL A 16 -3.66 4.25 -8.03
CA VAL A 16 -3.21 2.86 -7.84
C VAL A 16 -3.99 1.91 -8.74
N GLN A 17 -5.31 2.06 -8.85
CA GLN A 17 -6.11 1.19 -9.72
C GLN A 17 -5.83 1.44 -11.21
N ARG A 18 -5.74 2.71 -11.63
CA ARG A 18 -5.51 3.09 -13.04
C ARG A 18 -4.11 2.72 -13.53
N TYR A 19 -3.10 2.88 -12.68
CA TYR A 19 -1.69 2.65 -13.01
C TYR A 19 -1.10 1.49 -12.22
N PHE A 20 -1.89 0.44 -11.95
CA PHE A 20 -1.48 -0.65 -11.06
C PHE A 20 -0.21 -1.36 -11.51
N ARG A 21 -0.02 -1.54 -12.83
CA ARG A 21 1.21 -2.10 -13.38
C ARG A 21 2.42 -1.25 -13.03
N ASP A 22 2.33 0.06 -13.26
CA ASP A 22 3.39 1.01 -12.94
C ASP A 22 3.63 1.10 -11.42
N PHE A 23 2.57 1.02 -10.61
CA PHE A 23 2.63 0.96 -9.15
C PHE A 23 3.49 -0.22 -8.69
N VAL A 24 3.16 -1.44 -9.15
CA VAL A 24 3.90 -2.64 -8.78
C VAL A 24 5.33 -2.60 -9.34
N ALA A 25 5.53 -2.10 -10.55
CA ALA A 25 6.87 -1.92 -11.14
C ALA A 25 7.75 -1.00 -10.29
N PHE A 26 7.18 0.09 -9.79
CA PHE A 26 7.90 1.10 -9.02
C PHE A 26 8.25 0.62 -7.61
N PHE A 27 7.26 0.05 -6.90
CA PHE A 27 7.43 -0.29 -5.48
C PHE A 27 7.92 -1.72 -5.24
N PHE A 28 7.57 -2.66 -6.11
CA PHE A 28 7.84 -4.08 -5.94
C PHE A 28 8.33 -4.71 -7.26
N PRO A 29 9.50 -4.29 -7.78
CA PRO A 29 9.97 -4.69 -9.11
C PRO A 29 10.13 -6.20 -9.29
N ALA A 30 10.41 -6.95 -8.21
CA ALA A 30 10.44 -8.42 -8.26
C ALA A 30 9.05 -9.01 -8.50
N VAL A 31 8.03 -8.50 -7.81
CA VAL A 31 6.62 -8.89 -7.99
C VAL A 31 6.15 -8.53 -9.40
N HIS A 32 6.53 -7.35 -9.91
CA HIS A 32 6.17 -6.96 -11.27
C HIS A 32 6.70 -7.93 -12.33
N ARG A 33 7.90 -8.49 -12.16
CA ARG A 33 8.46 -9.48 -13.10
C ARG A 33 7.71 -10.82 -13.05
N ASP A 34 7.16 -11.17 -11.90
CA ASP A 34 6.47 -12.45 -11.70
C ASP A 34 5.01 -12.43 -12.17
N ILE A 35 4.41 -11.25 -12.33
CA ILE A 35 3.04 -11.10 -12.84
C ILE A 35 3.01 -11.21 -14.38
N ASP A 36 2.07 -12.00 -14.89
CA ASP A 36 1.66 -12.00 -16.30
C ASP A 36 0.66 -10.86 -16.58
N TRP A 37 1.22 -9.75 -17.06
CA TRP A 37 0.45 -8.56 -17.40
C TRP A 37 -0.42 -8.71 -18.65
N GLN A 38 -0.23 -9.76 -19.48
CA GLN A 38 -1.07 -9.98 -20.67
C GLN A 38 -2.48 -10.45 -20.30
N ARG A 39 -2.62 -11.11 -19.15
CA ARG A 39 -3.92 -11.57 -18.63
C ARG A 39 -4.76 -10.48 -17.97
N GLY A 40 -4.20 -9.28 -17.80
CA GLY A 40 -4.88 -8.16 -17.18
C GLY A 40 -4.99 -8.26 -15.66
N VAL A 41 -5.67 -7.28 -15.08
CA VAL A 41 -5.84 -7.13 -13.63
C VAL A 41 -7.33 -6.98 -13.33
N GLU A 42 -7.82 -7.73 -12.36
CA GLU A 42 -9.21 -7.63 -11.88
C GLU A 42 -9.22 -7.05 -10.46
N PHE A 43 -9.89 -5.92 -10.23
CA PHE A 43 -10.00 -5.34 -8.89
C PHE A 43 -11.21 -5.92 -8.14
N LEU A 44 -10.95 -6.33 -6.90
CA LEU A 44 -11.89 -7.07 -6.07
C LEU A 44 -12.41 -6.19 -4.92
N ASP A 45 -13.08 -5.09 -5.27
CA ASP A 45 -13.53 -4.08 -4.30
C ASP A 45 -14.55 -4.63 -3.30
N LYS A 46 -15.43 -5.56 -3.72
CA LYS A 46 -16.46 -6.14 -2.84
C LYS A 46 -15.83 -7.04 -1.78
N GLU A 47 -14.89 -7.88 -2.18
CA GLU A 47 -14.12 -8.79 -1.33
C GLU A 47 -13.27 -7.99 -0.35
N LEU A 48 -12.60 -6.94 -0.84
CA LEU A 48 -11.83 -6.03 -0.01
C LEU A 48 -12.70 -5.34 1.05
N GLN A 49 -13.85 -4.79 0.67
CA GLN A 49 -14.75 -4.12 1.61
C GLN A 49 -15.19 -5.05 2.76
N GLN A 50 -15.44 -6.32 2.45
CA GLN A 50 -15.78 -7.31 3.47
C GLN A 50 -14.62 -7.55 4.44
N ALA A 51 -13.39 -7.68 3.94
CA ALA A 51 -12.21 -7.88 4.77
C ALA A 51 -11.90 -6.67 5.66
N VAL A 52 -11.95 -5.46 5.07
CA VAL A 52 -11.71 -4.19 5.78
C VAL A 52 -12.77 -3.94 6.86
N ARG A 53 -14.03 -4.35 6.63
CA ARG A 53 -15.09 -4.26 7.64
C ARG A 53 -14.78 -5.08 8.89
N VAL A 54 -14.12 -6.23 8.75
CA VAL A 54 -13.72 -7.10 9.87
C VAL A 54 -12.46 -6.56 10.55
N ALA A 55 -11.45 -6.14 9.76
CA ALA A 55 -10.19 -5.61 10.28
C ALA A 55 -10.35 -4.27 11.02
N GLY A 56 -11.45 -3.56 10.75
CA GLY A 56 -11.60 -2.16 11.09
C GLY A 56 -10.85 -1.29 10.07
N ARG A 57 -11.43 -0.15 9.69
CA ARG A 57 -10.79 0.74 8.72
C ARG A 57 -9.69 1.55 9.41
N GLY A 58 -8.49 1.54 8.82
CA GLY A 58 -7.42 2.45 9.22
C GLY A 58 -7.82 3.90 8.97
N ARG A 59 -7.32 4.82 9.79
CA ARG A 59 -7.58 6.24 9.55
C ARG A 59 -6.65 6.70 8.42
N ARG A 60 -7.21 6.98 7.23
CA ARG A 60 -6.47 7.47 6.04
C ARG A 60 -5.59 6.39 5.38
N THR A 61 -6.17 5.22 5.18
CA THR A 61 -5.57 4.14 4.39
C THR A 61 -6.27 4.02 3.05
N VAL A 62 -5.47 3.83 2.01
CA VAL A 62 -5.94 3.42 0.69
C VAL A 62 -5.66 1.94 0.56
N ASP A 63 -6.74 1.17 0.45
CA ASP A 63 -6.68 -0.28 0.35
C ASP A 63 -7.10 -0.67 -1.07
N VAL A 64 -6.31 -1.53 -1.71
CA VAL A 64 -6.57 -2.08 -3.05
C VAL A 64 -6.35 -3.58 -3.02
N LEU A 65 -7.29 -4.34 -3.58
CA LEU A 65 -7.17 -5.77 -3.79
C LEU A 65 -7.28 -6.04 -5.28
N ALA A 66 -6.26 -6.68 -5.83
CA ALA A 66 -6.16 -7.01 -7.24
C ALA A 66 -5.93 -8.50 -7.42
N LYS A 67 -6.71 -9.14 -8.26
CA LYS A 67 -6.44 -10.47 -8.78
C LYS A 67 -5.55 -10.34 -10.02
N VAL A 68 -4.47 -11.10 -10.01
CA VAL A 68 -3.48 -11.19 -11.08
C VAL A 68 -3.15 -12.65 -11.36
N TRP A 69 -2.40 -12.89 -12.42
CA TRP A 69 -1.84 -14.19 -12.75
C TRP A 69 -0.32 -14.12 -12.69
N THR A 70 0.33 -15.14 -12.16
CA THR A 70 1.79 -15.26 -12.24
C THR A 70 2.20 -15.75 -13.64
N GLN A 71 3.46 -15.57 -14.00
CA GLN A 71 4.06 -16.13 -15.22
C GLN A 71 3.99 -17.67 -15.23
N ALA A 72 3.89 -18.31 -14.06
CA ALA A 72 3.66 -19.74 -13.91
C ALA A 72 2.19 -20.16 -14.15
N GLY A 73 1.28 -19.21 -14.40
CA GLY A 73 -0.13 -19.48 -14.64
C GLY A 73 -0.97 -19.66 -13.38
N GLU A 74 -0.50 -19.22 -12.22
CA GLU A 74 -1.23 -19.30 -10.95
C GLU A 74 -2.03 -18.02 -10.68
N GLU A 75 -3.30 -18.17 -10.29
CA GLU A 75 -4.11 -17.04 -9.82
C GLU A 75 -3.63 -16.60 -8.43
N THR A 76 -3.24 -15.34 -8.30
CA THR A 76 -2.77 -14.74 -7.03
C THR A 76 -3.49 -13.44 -6.75
N TRP A 77 -3.85 -13.21 -5.48
CA TRP A 77 -4.47 -11.96 -5.07
C TRP A 77 -3.44 -11.09 -4.36
N VAL A 78 -3.29 -9.87 -4.84
CA VAL A 78 -2.37 -8.85 -4.34
C VAL A 78 -3.17 -7.83 -3.54
N LEU A 79 -2.95 -7.81 -2.23
CA LEU A 79 -3.52 -6.84 -1.31
C LEU A 79 -2.48 -5.75 -1.02
N VAL A 80 -2.82 -4.51 -1.32
CA VAL A 80 -1.98 -3.34 -1.08
C VAL A 80 -2.65 -2.44 -0.05
N HIS A 81 -1.91 -2.09 0.99
CA HIS A 81 -2.30 -1.09 1.97
C HIS A 81 -1.34 0.10 1.88
N VAL A 82 -1.86 1.26 1.48
CA VAL A 82 -1.11 2.51 1.39
C VAL A 82 -1.53 3.42 2.54
N GLU A 83 -0.59 3.78 3.41
CA GLU A 83 -0.78 4.78 4.44
C GLU A 83 -0.39 6.15 3.88
N VAL A 84 -1.39 6.98 3.57
CA VAL A 84 -1.20 8.19 2.75
C VAL A 84 -0.92 9.45 3.59
N GLN A 85 -0.81 9.36 4.92
CA GLN A 85 -0.63 10.55 5.77
C GLN A 85 0.50 10.44 6.80
N SER A 86 1.00 11.63 7.18
CA SER A 86 2.16 11.94 8.02
C SER A 86 2.18 11.39 9.45
N GLN A 87 1.24 10.52 9.85
CA GLN A 87 1.12 10.02 11.22
C GLN A 87 1.06 8.49 11.22
N VAL A 88 1.82 7.91 12.14
CA VAL A 88 1.88 6.46 12.40
C VAL A 88 0.51 5.88 12.76
N ASP A 89 0.08 4.84 12.05
CA ASP A 89 -1.06 4.01 12.43
C ASP A 89 -0.64 2.77 13.24
N LYS A 90 -0.86 2.80 14.56
CA LYS A 90 -0.54 1.67 15.46
C LYS A 90 -1.25 0.37 15.11
N GLY A 91 -2.39 0.43 14.41
CA GLY A 91 -3.17 -0.74 14.00
C GLY A 91 -2.78 -1.31 12.63
N PHE A 92 -1.83 -0.70 11.91
CA PHE A 92 -1.48 -1.08 10.54
C PHE A 92 -1.18 -2.58 10.39
N ALA A 93 -0.23 -3.10 11.17
CA ALA A 93 0.20 -4.51 11.06
C ALA A 93 -0.92 -5.50 11.43
N GLN A 94 -1.73 -5.16 12.44
CA GLN A 94 -2.86 -5.99 12.83
C GLN A 94 -3.93 -6.03 11.72
N ARG A 95 -4.21 -4.89 11.06
CA ARG A 95 -5.14 -4.86 9.94
C ARG A 95 -4.64 -5.65 8.74
N MET A 96 -3.34 -5.56 8.41
CA MET A 96 -2.71 -6.40 7.39
C MET A 96 -3.00 -7.89 7.69
N TYR A 97 -2.75 -8.32 8.93
CA TYR A 97 -2.99 -9.70 9.37
C TYR A 97 -4.47 -10.10 9.24
N VAL A 98 -5.40 -9.29 9.73
CA VAL A 98 -6.83 -9.62 9.71
C VAL A 98 -7.38 -9.62 8.29
N CYS A 99 -7.06 -8.63 7.46
CA CYS A 99 -7.50 -8.60 6.06
C CYS A 99 -6.99 -9.81 5.30
N ASN A 100 -5.69 -10.12 5.40
CA ASN A 100 -5.10 -11.30 4.79
C ASN A 100 -5.80 -12.60 5.24
N SER A 101 -5.98 -12.77 6.56
CA SER A 101 -6.61 -13.96 7.13
C SER A 101 -8.06 -14.13 6.67
N VAL A 102 -8.85 -13.05 6.63
CA VAL A 102 -10.25 -13.07 6.19
C VAL A 102 -10.36 -13.42 4.71
N LEU A 103 -9.55 -12.80 3.86
CA LEU A 103 -9.53 -13.07 2.42
C LEU A 103 -9.09 -14.50 2.13
N SER A 104 -7.99 -14.94 2.75
CA SER A 104 -7.45 -16.29 2.59
C SER A 104 -8.46 -17.35 3.04
N ALA A 105 -9.08 -17.18 4.22
CA ALA A 105 -10.03 -18.15 4.75
C ALA A 105 -11.30 -18.28 3.89
N ARG A 106 -11.81 -17.17 3.34
CA ARG A 106 -13.04 -17.16 2.54
C ARG A 106 -12.83 -17.68 1.13
N HIS A 107 -11.75 -17.25 0.49
CA HIS A 107 -11.52 -17.52 -0.93
C HIS A 107 -10.60 -18.71 -1.18
N LYS A 108 -9.94 -19.24 -0.14
CA LYS A 108 -8.99 -20.37 -0.23
C LYS A 108 -7.88 -20.08 -1.24
N ARG A 109 -7.40 -18.83 -1.28
CA ARG A 109 -6.34 -18.34 -2.15
C ARG A 109 -5.20 -17.78 -1.33
N ALA A 110 -3.98 -17.92 -1.84
CA ALA A 110 -2.84 -17.20 -1.32
C ALA A 110 -3.03 -15.69 -1.56
N ILE A 111 -2.87 -14.90 -0.50
CA ILE A 111 -2.96 -13.44 -0.56
C ILE A 111 -1.57 -12.88 -0.30
N ALA A 112 -1.00 -12.20 -1.28
CA ALA A 112 0.26 -11.46 -1.13
C ALA A 112 -0.07 -10.05 -0.62
N SER A 113 0.34 -9.73 0.61
CA SER A 113 0.05 -8.43 1.25
C SER A 113 1.27 -7.52 1.22
N PHE A 114 1.07 -6.26 0.84
CA PHE A 114 2.12 -5.25 0.69
C PHE A 114 1.74 -3.93 1.36
N GLY A 115 2.70 -3.31 2.05
CA GLY A 115 2.51 -2.01 2.70
C GLY A 115 3.30 -0.89 2.02
N ILE A 116 2.68 0.29 1.86
CA ILE A 116 3.36 1.54 1.52
C ILE A 116 3.17 2.50 2.69
N LEU A 117 4.27 2.97 3.28
CA LEU A 117 4.28 3.79 4.50
C LEU A 117 4.64 5.23 4.15
N GLY A 118 3.65 6.12 4.22
CA GLY A 118 3.78 7.55 3.89
C GLY A 118 3.89 8.48 5.10
N ASP A 119 4.05 7.97 6.32
CA ASP A 119 4.19 8.78 7.53
C ASP A 119 5.56 9.47 7.64
N THR A 120 5.69 10.35 8.63
CA THR A 120 6.88 11.20 8.85
C THR A 120 7.98 10.57 9.73
N ASN A 121 7.76 9.38 10.29
CA ASN A 121 8.70 8.74 11.23
C ASN A 121 9.55 7.70 10.50
N ARG A 122 10.83 8.00 10.24
CA ARG A 122 11.77 7.10 9.52
C ARG A 122 11.93 5.70 10.14
N ASN A 123 11.70 5.57 11.46
CA ASN A 123 11.90 4.33 12.21
C ASN A 123 10.64 3.47 12.28
N TRP A 124 9.46 4.01 11.98
CA TRP A 124 8.23 3.22 11.99
C TRP A 124 8.11 2.44 10.67
N ARG A 125 8.30 1.12 10.76
CA ARG A 125 8.32 0.16 9.64
C ARG A 125 7.69 -1.18 10.04
N PRO A 126 6.39 -1.22 10.38
CA PRO A 126 5.76 -2.49 10.67
C PRO A 126 5.80 -3.40 9.45
N CYS A 127 6.49 -4.54 9.54
CA CYS A 127 6.58 -5.54 8.47
C CYS A 127 6.07 -6.92 8.90
N SER A 128 5.55 -7.03 10.13
CA SER A 128 4.96 -8.26 10.64
C SER A 128 3.94 -7.99 11.74
N TYR A 129 3.05 -8.96 11.94
CA TYR A 129 2.18 -9.05 13.10
C TYR A 129 2.12 -10.50 13.56
N SER A 130 2.22 -10.73 14.86
CA SER A 130 2.13 -12.07 15.44
C SER A 130 1.39 -12.03 16.76
N HIS A 131 0.69 -13.12 17.07
CA HIS A 131 0.17 -13.37 18.41
C HIS A 131 0.48 -14.80 18.83
N GLU A 132 0.61 -14.99 20.14
CA GLU A 132 0.88 -16.29 20.74
C GLU A 132 0.08 -16.47 22.03
N ARG A 133 -0.53 -17.65 22.20
CA ARG A 133 -1.26 -18.07 23.40
C ARG A 133 -1.06 -19.56 23.62
N TRP A 134 -0.61 -19.95 24.82
CA TRP A 134 -0.40 -21.35 25.21
C TRP A 134 0.39 -22.20 24.19
N GLY A 135 1.44 -21.61 23.58
CA GLY A 135 2.26 -22.28 22.56
C GLY A 135 1.66 -22.30 21.15
N CYS A 136 0.44 -21.81 20.94
CA CYS A 136 -0.13 -21.58 19.61
C CYS A 136 0.28 -20.20 19.09
N ARG A 137 0.99 -20.14 17.96
CA ARG A 137 1.44 -18.91 17.32
C ARG A 137 0.86 -18.80 15.92
N ALA A 138 0.37 -17.61 15.60
CA ALA A 138 0.07 -17.22 14.22
C ALA A 138 0.77 -15.90 13.90
N SER A 139 1.31 -15.80 12.69
CA SER A 139 2.07 -14.64 12.24
C SER A 139 1.88 -14.37 10.75
N LEU A 140 1.85 -13.10 10.38
CA LEU A 140 2.00 -12.65 9.00
C LEU A 140 3.24 -11.77 8.92
N VAL A 141 4.09 -12.04 7.94
CA VAL A 141 5.21 -11.17 7.53
C VAL A 141 4.90 -10.65 6.13
N PHE A 142 5.16 -9.37 5.90
CA PHE A 142 4.80 -8.71 4.65
C PHE A 142 5.84 -7.66 4.24
N PRO A 143 6.11 -7.49 2.94
CA PRO A 143 7.01 -6.44 2.47
C PRO A 143 6.40 -5.05 2.68
N VAL A 144 7.27 -4.09 2.99
CA VAL A 144 6.90 -2.68 3.09
C VAL A 144 7.86 -1.78 2.31
N VAL A 145 7.32 -0.71 1.74
CA VAL A 145 8.10 0.41 1.21
C VAL A 145 7.86 1.62 2.09
N LYS A 146 8.93 2.31 2.49
CA LYS A 146 8.84 3.61 3.17
C LYS A 146 9.06 4.73 2.18
N LEU A 147 8.10 5.65 2.05
CA LEU A 147 8.21 6.75 1.09
C LEU A 147 9.36 7.72 1.42
N LEU A 148 9.70 7.88 2.71
CA LEU A 148 10.84 8.71 3.14
C LEU A 148 12.19 8.18 2.62
N ASP A 149 12.31 6.91 2.24
CA ASP A 149 13.57 6.36 1.70
C ASP A 149 13.92 6.97 0.34
N PHE A 150 12.94 7.54 -0.35
CA PHE A 150 13.15 8.21 -1.62
C PHE A 150 13.66 9.65 -1.47
N GLU A 151 13.63 10.26 -0.27
CA GLU A 151 14.30 11.55 -0.01
C GLU A 151 15.80 11.43 -0.28
N ASP A 152 16.39 10.34 0.20
CA ASP A 152 17.84 10.07 0.08
C ASP A 152 18.22 9.67 -1.36
N CYS A 153 17.22 9.43 -2.22
CA CYS A 153 17.36 9.02 -3.62
C CYS A 153 16.59 9.95 -4.59
N TRP A 154 16.46 11.24 -4.25
CA TRP A 154 15.64 12.20 -5.00
C TRP A 154 15.89 12.21 -6.51
N ALA A 155 17.17 12.18 -6.93
CA ALA A 155 17.53 12.16 -8.35
C ALA A 155 16.96 10.95 -9.13
N LYS A 156 16.67 9.82 -8.46
CA LYS A 156 16.00 8.67 -9.07
C LYS A 156 14.52 8.95 -9.34
N LEU A 157 13.86 9.75 -8.50
CA LEU A 157 12.49 10.18 -8.73
C LEU A 157 12.42 11.08 -9.97
N GLU A 158 13.34 12.04 -10.09
CA GLU A 158 13.34 13.01 -11.21
C GLU A 158 13.62 12.36 -12.57
N ARG A 159 14.44 11.31 -12.60
CA ARG A 159 14.79 10.61 -13.85
C ARG A 159 13.79 9.53 -14.24
N SER A 160 12.87 9.17 -13.36
CA SER A 160 11.94 8.08 -13.60
C SER A 160 10.75 8.57 -14.43
N ALA A 161 10.48 7.88 -15.54
CA ALA A 161 9.27 8.09 -16.34
C ALA A 161 8.02 7.46 -15.70
N ASN A 162 8.17 6.70 -14.59
CA ASN A 162 7.04 6.06 -13.92
C ASN A 162 6.18 7.11 -13.19
N PRO A 163 4.84 7.12 -13.36
CA PRO A 163 3.96 8.12 -12.77
C PRO A 163 4.04 8.18 -11.24
N PHE A 164 4.37 7.07 -10.56
CA PHE A 164 4.50 7.05 -9.10
C PHE A 164 5.74 7.80 -8.60
N ALA A 165 6.73 8.06 -9.45
CA ALA A 165 7.84 8.92 -9.07
C ALA A 165 7.38 10.35 -8.76
N VAL A 166 6.48 10.89 -9.58
CA VAL A 166 5.87 12.22 -9.38
C VAL A 166 4.99 12.21 -8.15
N VAL A 167 4.19 11.16 -7.94
CA VAL A 167 3.33 11.02 -6.74
C VAL A 167 4.17 11.03 -5.47
N VAL A 168 5.24 10.25 -5.43
CA VAL A 168 6.14 10.18 -4.27
C VAL A 168 6.83 11.51 -4.05
N ALA A 169 7.35 12.15 -5.11
CA ALA A 169 7.97 13.48 -5.00
C ALA A 169 6.99 14.54 -4.46
N ALA A 170 5.76 14.57 -4.95
CA ALA A 170 4.72 15.47 -4.47
C ALA A 170 4.35 15.18 -3.00
N HIS A 171 4.23 13.91 -2.63
CA HIS A 171 3.98 13.48 -1.25
C HIS A 171 5.08 13.98 -0.31
N LEU A 172 6.34 13.76 -0.65
CA LEU A 172 7.51 14.20 0.14
C LEU A 172 7.54 15.72 0.29
N ARG A 173 7.38 16.48 -0.81
CA ARG A 173 7.30 17.95 -0.75
C ARG A 173 6.19 18.44 0.17
N SER A 174 5.01 17.82 0.10
CA SER A 174 3.88 18.20 0.95
C SER A 174 4.17 18.04 2.45
N GLN A 175 5.03 17.08 2.83
CA GLN A 175 5.44 16.87 4.21
C GLN A 175 6.45 17.92 4.67
N THR A 176 7.39 18.31 3.81
CA THR A 176 8.39 19.35 4.10
C THR A 176 7.74 20.72 4.31
N THR A 177 6.80 21.12 3.44
CA THR A 177 6.07 22.40 3.57
C THR A 177 5.12 22.41 4.77
N ARG A 178 4.62 21.26 5.23
CA ARG A 178 3.87 21.18 6.50
C ARG A 178 4.76 21.33 7.74
N ARG A 179 6.04 20.95 7.65
CA ARG A 179 7.03 21.19 8.70
C ARG A 179 7.55 22.63 8.71
N HIS A 180 7.52 23.31 7.56
CA HIS A 180 7.90 24.73 7.41
C HIS A 180 6.80 25.53 6.70
N PRO A 181 5.77 26.00 7.43
CA PRO A 181 4.64 26.72 6.84
C PRO A 181 5.03 28.06 6.16
N GLU A 182 6.21 28.59 6.47
CA GLU A 182 6.76 29.82 5.90
C GLU A 182 7.21 29.68 4.43
N THR A 183 7.43 28.46 3.94
CA THR A 183 7.86 28.21 2.55
C THR A 183 6.71 28.17 1.54
N ARG A 184 5.48 28.59 1.92
CA ARG A 184 4.31 28.59 1.01
C ARG A 184 4.30 29.73 -0.02
N LEU A 185 5.17 30.71 0.12
CA LEU A 185 5.29 31.86 -0.77
C LEU A 185 6.73 31.97 -1.26
N GLN A 186 7.05 31.21 -2.31
CA GLN A 186 8.10 31.51 -3.29
C GLN A 186 7.86 30.70 -4.56
#